data_AF-A0A3G9K9Q6-F1
#
_entry.id   AF-A0A3G9K9Q6-F1
#
_cell.length_a   1.000
_cell.length_b   1.000
_cell.length_c   1.000
_cell.angle_alpha   90.00
_cell.angle_beta   90.00
_cell.angle_gamma   90.00
#
_symmetry.space_group_name_H-M   'P 1'
#
loop_
_entity.id
_entity.type
_entity.pdbx_description
1 polymer ?
#
loop_
_entity_poly.entity_id
_entity_poly.type
_entity_poly.pdbx_seq_one_letter_code
_entity_poly.pdbx_strand_id
1 'polypeptide(L)'
;MSAGTTASAGGASGLASRARRARLLDAVLLAVLVGFCALFVVWPIACFVWQGLVPAADGSTFASVLADNAGLLANSALVGVLASVLSCVVALAVALVITFGPRLWSRVVTGLVAVSMISPPFVASLAYVELFGRRGLITHGILGLSVSPYGWQGVVLMQALFFAAINVILFTSVLGRVDRASIQAALDLGAPMRRVFSDIIVPLVRPATYVCLLLTFVRSVSDYATPVVIGGKFDTVATQIYVRVVGYSDLRGAAMLNVLLFAVSVAAFLAYRRLDAGVSAASGSLGVSARPAPDEAGFRLTGPVGVAAHAICALFSAFLAVLYLTIAHAAFTRGMGWSAPFTLENLEHLMTFDLGSLRRSIVFSLATALVSTALGLLAAYYAHRRRVRASVALDFVTTVAYTLPGICLGLGYILAFNRPPVELVGTSAILIAVLAAKELAISTRAFSSALAQVPAELDMAAADLGTPAVGILGRVLAPNLLEAAGVSLVNGFSSAMVSYSAVLFLVTPANKTAVFELFDALSGGKYGDAAMVSLAIIVVTTLVNVIFYKFLLKGRK
;
A
#
# COMPACT_ATOMS: atom_id res chain seq x y z
N MET A 1 -8.61 -23.53 -71.58
CA MET A 1 -7.40 -24.00 -70.88
C MET A 1 -7.06 -22.97 -69.80
N SER A 2 -7.63 -23.07 -68.61
CA SER A 2 -7.10 -23.82 -67.45
C SER A 2 -5.77 -23.25 -66.92
N ALA A 3 -5.83 -22.14 -66.19
CA ALA A 3 -4.78 -21.70 -65.28
C ALA A 3 -5.44 -21.10 -64.04
N GLY A 4 -5.97 -21.97 -63.19
CA GLY A 4 -6.57 -21.62 -61.91
C GLY A 4 -5.92 -22.40 -60.78
N THR A 5 -5.53 -21.67 -59.74
CA THR A 5 -5.47 -22.14 -58.34
C THR A 5 -4.50 -23.28 -58.00
N THR A 6 -3.24 -22.96 -57.71
CA THR A 6 -2.35 -23.83 -56.89
C THR A 6 -1.63 -23.11 -55.75
N ALA A 7 -1.92 -21.83 -55.49
CA ALA A 7 -1.34 -21.08 -54.38
C ALA A 7 -2.38 -20.79 -53.27
N SER A 8 -2.76 -21.77 -52.44
CA SER A 8 -3.43 -21.46 -51.15
C SER A 8 -3.38 -22.53 -50.05
N ALA A 9 -3.02 -23.78 -50.34
CA ALA A 9 -3.10 -24.86 -49.33
C ALA A 9 -2.03 -24.76 -48.21
N GLY A 10 -0.82 -24.28 -48.52
CA GLY A 10 0.28 -24.14 -47.54
C GLY A 10 0.13 -22.95 -46.56
N GLY A 11 -0.58 -21.89 -46.97
CA GLY A 11 -0.82 -20.71 -46.13
C GLY A 11 -1.92 -20.93 -45.08
N ALA A 12 -2.97 -21.68 -45.44
CA ALA A 12 -4.11 -21.96 -44.57
C ALA A 12 -3.74 -22.85 -43.36
N SER A 13 -2.87 -23.85 -43.55
CA SER A 13 -2.38 -24.72 -42.46
C SER A 13 -1.45 -23.96 -41.49
N GLY A 14 -0.66 -23.01 -42.00
CA GLY A 14 0.16 -22.10 -41.20
C GLY A 14 -0.66 -21.12 -40.35
N LEU A 15 -1.75 -20.58 -40.89
CA LEU A 15 -2.66 -19.69 -40.17
C LEU A 15 -3.46 -20.42 -39.08
N ALA A 16 -3.98 -21.62 -39.38
CA ALA A 16 -4.71 -22.45 -38.42
C ALA A 16 -3.83 -22.89 -37.23
N SER A 17 -2.56 -23.26 -37.50
CA SER A 17 -1.61 -23.62 -36.44
C SER A 17 -1.22 -22.43 -35.56
N ARG A 18 -1.05 -21.23 -36.13
CA ARG A 18 -0.81 -19.98 -35.37
C ARG A 18 -2.01 -19.60 -34.50
N ALA A 19 -3.23 -19.70 -35.03
CA ALA A 19 -4.46 -19.44 -34.27
C ALA A 19 -4.63 -20.44 -33.11
N ARG A 20 -4.35 -21.73 -33.34
CA ARG A 20 -4.38 -22.76 -32.29
C ARG A 20 -3.35 -22.50 -31.19
N ARG A 21 -2.11 -22.15 -31.55
CA ARG A 21 -1.07 -21.78 -30.59
C ARG A 21 -1.47 -20.56 -29.76
N ALA A 22 -2.04 -19.53 -30.38
CA ALA A 22 -2.46 -18.34 -29.65
C ALA A 22 -3.62 -18.61 -28.68
N ARG A 23 -4.58 -19.46 -29.05
CA ARG A 23 -5.64 -19.91 -28.13
C ARG A 23 -5.10 -20.71 -26.96
N LEU A 24 -4.10 -21.56 -27.20
CA LEU A 24 -3.45 -22.33 -26.15
C LEU A 24 -2.67 -21.42 -25.20
N LEU A 25 -1.92 -20.44 -25.72
CA LEU A 25 -1.23 -19.44 -24.91
C LEU A 25 -2.22 -18.62 -24.06
N ASP A 26 -3.34 -18.20 -24.64
CA ASP A 26 -4.40 -17.48 -23.92
C ASP A 26 -4.97 -18.32 -22.77
N ALA A 27 -5.25 -19.60 -23.02
CA ALA A 27 -5.72 -20.51 -21.98
C ALA A 27 -4.69 -20.72 -20.87
N VAL A 28 -3.41 -20.84 -21.22
CA VAL A 28 -2.31 -20.97 -20.23
C VAL A 28 -2.18 -19.70 -19.39
N LEU A 29 -2.20 -18.51 -19.99
CA LEU A 29 -2.11 -17.24 -19.26
C LEU A 29 -3.29 -17.06 -18.29
N LEU A 30 -4.51 -17.37 -18.73
CA LEU A 30 -5.68 -17.35 -17.86
C LEU A 30 -5.56 -18.39 -16.74
N ALA A 31 -5.11 -19.62 -17.05
CA ALA A 31 -4.91 -20.67 -16.05
C ALA A 31 -3.85 -20.30 -15.01
N VAL A 32 -2.76 -19.64 -15.40
CA VAL A 32 -1.74 -19.11 -14.47
C VAL A 32 -2.34 -18.08 -13.53
N LEU A 33 -3.09 -17.10 -14.05
CA LEU A 33 -3.74 -16.08 -13.23
C LEU A 33 -4.76 -16.68 -12.25
N VAL A 34 -5.65 -17.54 -12.75
CA VAL A 34 -6.69 -18.19 -11.94
C VAL A 34 -6.05 -19.13 -10.92
N GLY A 35 -5.05 -19.91 -11.33
CA GLY A 35 -4.29 -20.80 -10.45
C GLY A 35 -3.59 -20.04 -9.33
N PHE A 36 -2.97 -18.89 -9.64
CA PHE A 36 -2.38 -18.01 -8.64
C PHE A 36 -3.44 -17.48 -7.67
N CYS A 37 -4.56 -16.96 -8.17
CA CYS A 37 -5.63 -16.44 -7.31
C CYS A 37 -6.24 -17.54 -6.43
N ALA A 38 -6.48 -18.73 -6.98
CA ALA A 38 -7.03 -19.85 -6.22
C ALA A 38 -6.05 -20.33 -5.13
N LEU A 39 -4.78 -20.52 -5.47
CA LEU A 39 -3.78 -21.09 -4.58
C LEU A 39 -3.24 -20.10 -3.55
N PHE A 40 -3.02 -18.84 -3.93
CA PHE A 40 -2.31 -17.85 -3.11
C PHE A 40 -3.23 -16.75 -2.54
N VAL A 41 -4.49 -16.69 -2.95
CA VAL A 41 -5.48 -15.79 -2.34
C VAL A 41 -6.58 -16.58 -1.67
N VAL A 42 -7.34 -17.36 -2.45
CA VAL A 42 -8.55 -18.03 -1.94
C VAL A 42 -8.23 -19.12 -0.93
N TRP A 43 -7.23 -19.96 -1.20
CA TRP A 43 -6.88 -21.10 -0.34
C TRP A 43 -6.38 -20.68 1.07
N PRO A 44 -5.43 -19.73 1.23
CA PRO A 44 -5.05 -19.20 2.54
C PRO A 44 -6.21 -18.62 3.33
N ILE A 45 -7.13 -17.90 2.64
CA ILE A 45 -8.33 -17.35 3.27
C ILE A 45 -9.23 -18.48 3.75
N ALA A 46 -9.49 -19.47 2.90
CA ALA A 46 -10.30 -20.63 3.24
C ALA A 46 -9.73 -21.38 4.45
N CYS A 47 -8.40 -21.54 4.54
CA CYS A 47 -7.74 -22.25 5.65
C CYS A 47 -7.97 -21.57 7.00
N PHE A 48 -7.70 -20.26 7.12
CA PHE A 48 -7.90 -19.59 8.42
C PHE A 48 -9.38 -19.42 8.75
N VAL A 49 -10.26 -19.22 7.74
CA VAL A 49 -11.71 -19.16 7.96
C VAL A 49 -12.23 -20.50 8.46
N TRP A 50 -11.81 -21.59 7.83
CA TRP A 50 -12.15 -22.95 8.25
C TRP A 50 -11.69 -23.20 9.68
N GLN A 51 -10.41 -22.94 9.98
CA GLN A 51 -9.87 -23.16 11.32
C GLN A 51 -10.53 -22.28 12.39
N GLY A 52 -10.90 -21.05 12.05
CA GLY A 52 -11.56 -20.12 12.98
C GLY A 52 -13.04 -20.39 13.20
N LEU A 53 -13.76 -20.99 12.24
CA LEU A 53 -15.21 -21.24 12.35
C LEU A 53 -15.57 -22.64 12.84
N VAL A 54 -14.71 -23.63 12.64
CA VAL A 54 -14.97 -24.97 13.19
C VAL A 54 -15.02 -24.86 14.73
N PRO A 55 -15.99 -25.49 15.42
CA PRO A 55 -16.05 -25.50 16.89
C PRO A 55 -14.89 -26.25 17.51
N ALA A 56 -14.36 -25.73 18.61
CA ALA A 56 -13.24 -26.35 19.29
C ALA A 56 -13.65 -27.57 20.11
N ALA A 57 -12.71 -28.50 20.28
CA ALA A 57 -12.92 -29.73 21.04
C ALA A 57 -13.20 -29.44 22.53
N ASP A 58 -12.79 -28.26 23.02
CA ASP A 58 -13.07 -27.72 24.35
C ASP A 58 -14.45 -27.03 24.46
N GLY A 59 -15.24 -26.99 23.38
CA GLY A 59 -16.55 -26.35 23.34
C GLY A 59 -16.53 -24.83 23.18
N SER A 60 -15.35 -24.21 23.03
CA SER A 60 -15.27 -22.77 22.76
C SER A 60 -15.90 -22.44 21.39
N THR A 61 -16.80 -21.46 21.41
CA THR A 61 -17.54 -21.02 20.22
C THR A 61 -17.01 -19.68 19.75
N PHE A 62 -17.30 -19.33 18.49
CA PHE A 62 -16.99 -18.00 17.98
C PHE A 62 -17.60 -16.88 18.84
N ALA A 63 -18.78 -17.12 19.44
CA ALA A 63 -19.46 -16.18 20.32
C ALA A 63 -18.73 -15.98 21.65
N SER A 64 -18.18 -17.04 22.26
CA SER A 64 -17.40 -16.90 23.50
C SER A 64 -16.13 -16.11 23.26
N VAL A 65 -15.41 -16.39 22.16
CA VAL A 65 -14.21 -15.63 21.80
C VAL A 65 -14.52 -14.17 21.47
N LEU A 66 -15.66 -13.87 20.85
CA LEU A 66 -16.07 -12.49 20.64
C LEU A 66 -16.31 -11.75 21.96
N ALA A 67 -16.99 -12.40 22.91
CA ALA A 67 -17.24 -11.84 24.24
C ALA A 67 -15.93 -11.60 25.00
N ASP A 68 -15.03 -12.58 25.00
CA ASP A 68 -13.75 -12.51 25.72
C ASP A 68 -12.80 -11.45 25.15
N ASN A 69 -12.94 -11.10 23.86
CA ASN A 69 -12.06 -10.17 23.16
C ASN A 69 -12.75 -8.84 22.81
N ALA A 70 -13.92 -8.55 23.40
CA ALA A 70 -14.67 -7.32 23.15
C ALA A 70 -13.85 -6.04 23.42
N GLY A 71 -13.00 -6.05 24.45
CA GLY A 71 -12.11 -4.93 24.76
C GLY A 71 -11.09 -4.65 23.64
N LEU A 72 -10.53 -5.69 23.02
CA LEU A 72 -9.57 -5.56 21.91
C LEU A 72 -10.22 -4.97 20.66
N LEU A 73 -11.49 -5.32 20.43
CA LEU A 73 -12.28 -4.78 19.32
C LEU A 73 -12.60 -3.31 19.54
N ALA A 74 -13.02 -2.95 20.76
CA ALA A 74 -13.24 -1.56 21.13
C ALA A 74 -11.95 -0.73 20.98
N ASN A 75 -10.81 -1.25 21.43
CA ASN A 75 -9.50 -0.62 21.26
C ASN A 75 -9.15 -0.40 19.78
N SER A 76 -9.29 -1.44 18.96
CA SER A 76 -8.95 -1.37 17.53
C SER A 76 -9.90 -0.42 16.79
N ALA A 77 -11.20 -0.42 17.12
CA ALA A 77 -12.18 0.48 16.55
C ALA A 77 -11.95 1.94 16.97
N LEU A 78 -11.63 2.19 18.25
CA LEU A 78 -11.31 3.52 18.78
C LEU A 78 -10.14 4.13 18.02
N VAL A 79 -9.03 3.38 17.92
CA VAL A 79 -7.84 3.84 17.21
C VAL A 79 -8.13 3.99 15.72
N GLY A 80 -8.85 3.04 15.12
CA GLY A 80 -9.28 3.09 13.72
C GLY A 80 -10.04 4.36 13.37
N VAL A 81 -11.05 4.70 14.16
CA VAL A 81 -11.89 5.88 13.93
C VAL A 81 -11.07 7.15 14.11
N LEU A 82 -10.35 7.30 15.23
CA LEU A 82 -9.59 8.52 15.50
C LEU A 82 -8.45 8.73 14.50
N ALA A 83 -7.70 7.67 14.16
CA ALA A 83 -6.63 7.74 13.18
C ALA A 83 -7.17 8.09 11.79
N SER A 84 -8.32 7.51 11.39
CA SER A 84 -8.94 7.82 10.09
C SER A 84 -9.37 9.27 9.97
N VAL A 85 -10.05 9.81 10.98
CA VAL A 85 -10.51 11.22 11.00
C VAL A 85 -9.31 12.16 10.97
N LEU A 86 -8.33 11.96 11.87
CA LEU A 86 -7.17 12.82 11.96
C LEU A 86 -6.33 12.77 10.67
N SER A 87 -6.12 11.58 10.12
CA SER A 87 -5.41 11.39 8.85
C SER A 87 -6.09 12.13 7.70
N CYS A 88 -7.42 12.06 7.60
CA CYS A 88 -8.19 12.77 6.57
C CYS A 88 -8.07 14.29 6.71
N VAL A 89 -8.16 14.82 7.93
CA VAL A 89 -8.03 16.27 8.19
C VAL A 89 -6.64 16.75 7.78
N VAL A 90 -5.58 16.07 8.23
CA VAL A 90 -4.20 16.41 7.88
C VAL A 90 -3.97 16.29 6.38
N ALA A 91 -4.42 15.19 5.76
CA ALA A 91 -4.22 14.94 4.34
C ALA A 91 -4.96 15.94 3.46
N LEU A 92 -6.20 16.33 3.80
CA LEU A 92 -6.94 17.34 3.06
C LEU A 92 -6.25 18.70 3.15
N ALA A 93 -5.80 19.12 4.33
CA ALA A 93 -5.05 20.36 4.51
C ALA A 93 -3.77 20.39 3.67
N VAL A 94 -2.99 19.32 3.71
CA VAL A 94 -1.76 19.16 2.91
C VAL A 94 -2.07 19.16 1.41
N ALA A 95 -3.11 18.45 0.98
CA ALA A 95 -3.50 18.38 -0.43
C ALA A 95 -3.98 19.73 -0.98
N LEU A 96 -4.69 20.52 -0.17
CA LEU A 96 -5.08 21.90 -0.51
C LEU A 96 -3.84 22.78 -0.74
N VAL A 97 -2.83 22.69 0.13
CA VAL A 97 -1.58 23.44 0.01
C VAL A 97 -0.75 22.96 -1.20
N ILE A 98 -0.69 21.65 -1.46
CA ILE A 98 0.00 21.13 -2.65
C ILE A 98 -0.67 21.65 -3.93
N THR A 99 -2.00 21.70 -3.98
CA THR A 99 -2.78 22.03 -5.19
C THR A 99 -2.85 23.53 -5.47
N PHE A 100 -3.06 24.34 -4.43
CA PHE A 100 -3.32 25.78 -4.55
C PHE A 100 -2.25 26.67 -3.89
N GLY A 101 -1.22 26.07 -3.28
CA GLY A 101 -0.13 26.79 -2.63
C GLY A 101 1.06 27.11 -3.56
N PRO A 102 2.09 27.77 -3.03
CA PRO A 102 3.27 28.18 -3.80
C PRO A 102 4.05 26.99 -4.36
N ARG A 103 4.53 27.11 -5.60
CA ARG A 103 5.22 26.02 -6.34
C ARG A 103 6.35 25.36 -5.56
N LEU A 104 7.20 26.16 -4.89
CA LEU A 104 8.35 25.63 -4.15
C LEU A 104 7.89 24.80 -2.95
N TRP A 105 6.94 25.33 -2.18
CA TRP A 105 6.40 24.65 -1.01
C TRP A 105 5.68 23.35 -1.39
N SER A 106 4.84 23.38 -2.43
CA SER A 106 4.19 22.17 -2.94
C SER A 106 5.21 21.08 -3.34
N ARG A 107 6.36 21.44 -3.93
CA ARG A 107 7.42 20.47 -4.27
C ARG A 107 8.07 19.86 -3.03
N VAL A 108 8.40 20.68 -2.03
CA VAL A 108 9.01 20.21 -0.78
C VAL A 108 8.07 19.25 -0.06
N VAL A 109 6.81 19.65 0.13
CA VAL A 109 5.80 18.85 0.82
C VAL A 109 5.51 17.55 0.08
N THR A 110 5.41 17.59 -1.26
CA THR A 110 5.26 16.37 -2.08
C THR A 110 6.43 15.41 -1.91
N GLY A 111 7.67 15.93 -1.83
CA GLY A 111 8.86 15.12 -1.58
C GLY A 111 8.83 14.44 -0.21
N LEU A 112 8.45 15.18 0.85
CA LEU A 112 8.32 14.62 2.21
C LEU A 112 7.24 13.53 2.28
N VAL A 113 6.09 13.76 1.66
CA VAL A 113 5.01 12.76 1.56
C VAL A 113 5.48 11.51 0.83
N ALA A 114 6.25 11.65 -0.26
CA ALA A 114 6.78 10.52 -1.02
C ALA A 114 7.78 9.68 -0.19
N VAL A 115 8.66 10.31 0.59
CA VAL A 115 9.55 9.59 1.52
C VAL A 115 8.74 8.82 2.55
N SER A 116 7.65 9.41 3.05
CA SER A 116 6.76 8.74 4.01
C SER A 116 6.04 7.51 3.47
N MET A 117 5.84 7.39 2.17
CA MET A 117 5.26 6.18 1.58
C MET A 117 6.25 5.02 1.51
N ILE A 118 7.54 5.32 1.54
CA ILE A 118 8.64 4.38 1.33
C ILE A 118 9.29 3.96 2.67
N SER A 119 8.99 4.66 3.75
CA SER A 119 9.52 4.36 5.08
C SER A 119 8.75 3.21 5.74
N PRO A 120 9.40 2.28 6.47
CA PRO A 120 8.66 1.33 7.28
C PRO A 120 7.90 1.94 8.48
N PRO A 121 6.68 1.44 8.79
CA PRO A 121 5.90 1.95 9.93
C PRO A 121 6.64 1.86 11.29
N PHE A 122 7.48 0.83 11.45
CA PHE A 122 8.32 0.66 12.64
C PHE A 122 9.30 1.81 12.85
N VAL A 123 9.82 2.37 11.75
CA VAL A 123 10.78 3.47 11.81
C VAL A 123 10.14 4.70 12.40
N ALA A 124 8.92 5.00 11.97
CA ALA A 124 8.16 6.11 12.50
C ALA A 124 7.91 5.95 14.00
N SER A 125 7.57 4.73 14.44
CA SER A 125 7.36 4.41 15.86
C SER A 125 8.64 4.54 16.69
N LEU A 126 9.79 4.09 16.17
CA LEU A 126 11.10 4.25 16.79
C LEU A 126 11.46 5.73 16.98
N ALA A 127 11.40 6.51 15.90
CA ALA A 127 11.68 7.93 15.93
C ALA A 127 10.75 8.68 16.88
N TYR A 128 9.49 8.26 16.98
CA TYR A 128 8.53 8.81 17.94
C TYR A 128 8.94 8.53 19.39
N VAL A 129 9.41 7.32 19.72
CA VAL A 129 9.93 7.00 21.06
C VAL A 129 11.19 7.82 21.37
N GLU A 130 12.06 8.03 20.39
CA GLU A 130 13.28 8.82 20.57
C GLU A 130 13.00 10.32 20.73
N LEU A 131 11.99 10.85 20.05
CA LEU A 131 11.57 12.23 20.19
C LEU A 131 10.81 12.47 21.49
N PHE A 132 9.83 11.61 21.78
CA PHE A 132 8.82 11.85 22.80
C PHE A 132 8.91 10.94 24.04
N GLY A 133 9.89 10.03 24.07
CA GLY A 133 10.21 9.18 25.21
C GLY A 133 10.47 9.94 26.50
N ARG A 134 10.48 9.21 27.63
CA ARG A 134 10.81 9.80 28.94
C ARG A 134 12.19 10.48 28.98
N ARG A 135 13.11 10.04 28.13
CA ARG A 135 14.43 10.65 27.88
C ARG A 135 14.57 11.15 26.43
N GLY A 136 13.44 11.46 25.80
CA GLY A 136 13.40 11.83 24.40
C GLY A 136 13.95 13.21 24.12
N LEU A 137 14.36 13.44 22.88
CA LEU A 137 14.96 14.69 22.42
C LEU A 137 14.06 15.90 22.69
N ILE A 138 12.75 15.78 22.45
CA ILE A 138 11.79 16.86 22.67
C ILE A 138 11.28 16.84 24.12
N THR A 139 10.71 15.71 24.57
CA THR A 139 10.04 15.61 25.88
C THR A 139 10.98 15.97 27.02
N HIS A 140 12.17 15.36 27.09
CA HIS A 140 13.13 15.63 28.15
C HIS A 140 14.12 16.73 27.77
N GLY A 141 14.67 16.67 26.55
CA GLY A 141 15.73 17.59 26.13
C GLY A 141 15.29 19.05 25.98
N ILE A 142 14.08 19.29 25.45
CA ILE A 142 13.56 20.64 25.22
C ILE A 142 12.57 21.05 26.32
N LEU A 143 11.62 20.18 26.66
CA LEU A 143 10.52 20.51 27.58
C LEU A 143 10.82 20.20 29.05
N GLY A 144 11.88 19.44 29.35
CA GLY A 144 12.21 19.03 30.73
C GLY A 144 11.17 18.10 31.37
N LEU A 145 10.30 17.48 30.57
CA LEU A 145 9.24 16.57 31.01
C LEU A 145 9.72 15.12 30.98
N SER A 146 9.07 14.26 31.76
CA SER A 146 9.34 12.81 31.82
C SER A 146 8.09 11.97 31.53
N VAL A 147 7.27 12.43 30.58
CA VAL A 147 6.01 11.77 30.19
C VAL A 147 6.30 10.57 29.28
N SER A 148 5.48 9.52 29.42
CA SER A 148 5.55 8.33 28.58
C SER A 148 4.80 8.56 27.26
N PRO A 149 5.43 8.34 26.08
CA PRO A 149 4.74 8.41 24.80
C PRO A 149 3.91 7.15 24.49
N TYR A 150 4.07 6.10 25.30
CA TYR A 150 3.36 4.83 25.12
C TYR A 150 1.89 4.94 25.47
N GLY A 151 1.03 4.39 24.62
CA GLY A 151 -0.42 4.35 24.81
C GLY A 151 -1.18 4.55 23.49
N TRP A 152 -2.51 4.46 23.57
CA TRP A 152 -3.39 4.61 22.40
C TRP A 152 -3.24 5.96 21.70
N GLN A 153 -2.89 7.03 22.44
CA GLN A 153 -2.68 8.37 21.90
C GLN A 153 -1.50 8.40 20.92
N GLY A 154 -0.39 7.77 21.30
CA GLY A 154 0.79 7.63 20.43
C GLY A 154 0.45 6.81 19.20
N VAL A 155 -0.28 5.71 19.37
CA VAL A 155 -0.74 4.86 18.25
C VAL A 155 -1.61 5.66 17.26
N VAL A 156 -2.63 6.39 17.75
CA VAL A 156 -3.50 7.21 16.90
C VAL A 156 -2.71 8.27 16.15
N LEU A 157 -1.83 9.00 16.84
CA LEU A 157 -1.04 10.06 16.24
C LEU A 157 -0.14 9.51 15.13
N MET A 158 0.59 8.44 15.41
CA MET A 158 1.53 7.85 14.46
C MET A 158 0.82 7.25 13.25
N GLN A 159 -0.26 6.51 13.46
CA GLN A 159 -1.06 5.96 12.37
C GLN A 159 -1.69 7.08 11.53
N ALA A 160 -2.23 8.13 12.16
CA ALA A 160 -2.86 9.23 11.43
C ALA A 160 -1.89 9.94 10.50
N LEU A 161 -0.71 10.31 11.02
CA LEU A 161 0.31 11.04 10.28
C LEU A 161 0.94 10.17 9.19
N PHE A 162 1.20 8.89 9.49
CA PHE A 162 1.82 7.99 8.54
C PHE A 162 0.86 7.60 7.40
N PHE A 163 -0.41 7.30 7.72
CA PHE A 163 -1.41 6.98 6.70
C PHE A 163 -1.90 8.21 5.93
N ALA A 164 -1.64 9.44 6.41
CA ALA A 164 -1.99 10.66 5.69
C ALA A 164 -1.31 10.74 4.31
N ALA A 165 -0.12 10.17 4.14
CA ALA A 165 0.63 10.23 2.89
C ALA A 165 -0.16 9.73 1.66
N ILE A 166 -0.86 8.60 1.82
CA ILE A 166 -1.70 8.04 0.74
C ILE A 166 -2.98 8.85 0.55
N ASN A 167 -3.58 9.34 1.63
CA ASN A 167 -4.77 10.18 1.55
C ASN A 167 -4.48 11.52 0.86
N VAL A 168 -3.28 12.09 1.03
CA VAL A 168 -2.84 13.31 0.35
C VAL A 168 -2.90 13.10 -1.16
N ILE A 169 -2.39 11.97 -1.67
CA ILE A 169 -2.43 11.67 -3.11
C ILE A 169 -3.88 11.58 -3.61
N LEU A 170 -4.76 10.90 -2.87
CA LEU A 170 -6.16 10.79 -3.28
C LEU A 170 -6.83 12.17 -3.33
N PHE A 171 -6.66 12.99 -2.29
CA PHE A 171 -7.21 14.34 -2.28
C PHE A 171 -6.61 15.24 -3.36
N THR A 172 -5.30 15.21 -3.59
CA THR A 172 -4.66 15.98 -4.66
C THR A 172 -5.16 15.55 -6.04
N SER A 173 -5.44 14.26 -6.25
CA SER A 173 -5.98 13.77 -7.54
C SER A 173 -7.37 14.32 -7.85
N VAL A 174 -8.21 14.50 -6.82
CA VAL A 174 -9.57 15.06 -6.95
C VAL A 174 -9.53 16.58 -7.04
N LEU A 175 -8.74 17.23 -6.18
CA LEU A 175 -8.56 18.68 -6.19
C LEU A 175 -7.90 19.19 -7.48
N GLY A 176 -7.04 18.38 -8.11
CA GLY A 176 -6.42 18.71 -9.40
C GLY A 176 -7.43 18.84 -10.55
N ARG A 177 -8.65 18.29 -10.41
CA ARG A 177 -9.73 18.37 -11.41
C ARG A 177 -10.65 19.57 -11.22
N VAL A 178 -10.45 20.36 -10.16
CA VAL A 178 -11.24 21.57 -9.91
C VAL A 178 -11.05 22.54 -11.07
N ASP A 179 -12.15 22.94 -11.70
CA ASP A 179 -12.12 24.05 -12.64
C ASP A 179 -11.83 25.35 -11.90
N ARG A 180 -10.68 25.96 -12.21
CA ARG A 180 -10.25 27.22 -11.59
C ARG A 180 -11.12 28.40 -12.03
N ALA A 181 -11.73 28.34 -13.21
CA ALA A 181 -12.61 29.41 -13.69
C ALA A 181 -13.87 29.52 -12.83
N SER A 182 -14.46 28.38 -12.46
CA SER A 182 -15.59 28.33 -11.52
C SER A 182 -15.28 28.96 -10.16
N ILE A 183 -14.06 28.78 -9.65
CA ILE A 183 -13.61 29.42 -8.40
C ILE A 183 -13.47 30.94 -8.59
N GLN A 184 -12.87 31.38 -9.70
CA GLN A 184 -12.70 32.81 -9.98
C GLN A 184 -14.04 33.51 -10.14
N ALA A 185 -14.99 32.92 -10.89
CA ALA A 185 -16.34 33.46 -11.05
C ALA A 185 -17.06 33.64 -9.69
N ALA A 186 -16.90 32.70 -8.76
CA ALA A 186 -17.45 32.84 -7.42
C ALA A 186 -16.80 34.00 -6.64
N LEU A 187 -15.48 34.18 -6.75
CA LEU A 187 -14.76 35.30 -6.12
C LEU A 187 -15.15 36.64 -6.75
N ASP A 188 -15.33 36.71 -8.07
CA ASP A 188 -15.76 37.90 -8.80
C ASP A 188 -17.19 38.32 -8.44
N LEU A 189 -18.06 37.36 -8.14
CA LEU A 189 -19.40 37.58 -7.56
C LEU A 189 -19.37 38.00 -6.08
N GLY A 190 -18.19 38.20 -5.49
CA GLY A 190 -18.00 38.63 -4.11
C GLY A 190 -18.13 37.52 -3.07
N ALA A 191 -18.13 36.23 -3.47
CA ALA A 191 -18.19 35.14 -2.51
C ALA A 191 -16.89 35.10 -1.67
N PRO A 192 -16.97 35.09 -0.32
CA PRO A 192 -15.78 34.95 0.50
C PRO A 192 -15.21 33.54 0.38
N MET A 193 -13.91 33.36 0.66
CA MET A 193 -13.23 32.06 0.57
C MET A 193 -13.92 30.94 1.37
N ARG A 194 -14.61 31.25 2.48
CA ARG A 194 -15.39 30.27 3.24
C ARG A 194 -16.53 29.66 2.40
N ARG A 195 -17.20 30.46 1.57
CA ARG A 195 -18.26 30.00 0.65
C ARG A 195 -17.67 29.21 -0.52
N VAL A 196 -16.57 29.69 -1.12
CA VAL A 196 -15.84 28.92 -2.14
C VAL A 196 -15.46 27.54 -1.59
N PHE A 197 -14.98 27.48 -0.34
CA PHE A 197 -14.66 26.22 0.31
C PHE A 197 -15.90 25.35 0.56
N SER A 198 -16.97 25.87 1.15
CA SER A 198 -18.16 25.09 1.49
C SER A 198 -19.00 24.67 0.28
N ASP A 199 -19.04 25.48 -0.77
CA ASP A 199 -20.00 25.33 -1.87
C ASP A 199 -19.35 24.69 -3.10
N ILE A 200 -18.03 24.82 -3.27
CA ILE A 200 -17.29 24.24 -4.41
C ILE A 200 -16.36 23.12 -3.94
N ILE A 201 -15.46 23.40 -2.99
CA ILE A 201 -14.39 22.46 -2.62
C ILE A 201 -14.94 21.27 -1.81
N VAL A 202 -15.71 21.52 -0.74
CA VAL A 202 -16.24 20.47 0.15
C VAL A 202 -17.12 19.47 -0.59
N PRO A 203 -18.10 19.88 -1.43
CA PRO A 203 -18.94 18.94 -2.16
C PRO A 203 -18.13 18.07 -3.12
N LEU A 204 -17.08 18.64 -3.74
CA LEU A 204 -16.18 17.92 -4.63
C LEU A 204 -15.34 16.87 -3.89
N VAL A 205 -14.75 17.21 -2.73
CA VAL A 205 -13.90 16.27 -1.98
C VAL A 205 -14.67 15.31 -1.10
N ARG A 206 -15.94 15.57 -0.78
CA ARG A 206 -16.81 14.73 0.05
C ARG A 206 -16.78 13.23 -0.33
N PRO A 207 -16.95 12.83 -1.60
CA PRO A 207 -16.84 11.42 -1.99
C PRO A 207 -15.44 10.84 -1.70
N ALA A 208 -14.37 11.59 -1.95
CA ALA A 208 -13.01 11.18 -1.64
C ALA A 208 -12.75 11.08 -0.13
N THR A 209 -13.37 11.95 0.67
CA THR A 209 -13.29 11.91 2.14
C THR A 209 -13.83 10.60 2.69
N TYR A 210 -14.99 10.12 2.20
CA TYR A 210 -15.53 8.84 2.64
C TYR A 210 -14.61 7.67 2.29
N VAL A 211 -14.00 7.70 1.10
CA VAL A 211 -13.02 6.69 0.69
C VAL A 211 -11.77 6.74 1.58
N CYS A 212 -11.18 7.92 1.82
CA CYS A 212 -10.02 8.09 2.70
C CYS A 212 -10.30 7.61 4.13
N LEU A 213 -11.44 7.98 4.70
CA LEU A 213 -11.84 7.57 6.06
C LEU A 213 -11.88 6.04 6.17
N LEU A 214 -12.53 5.40 5.20
CA LEU A 214 -12.72 3.96 5.19
C LEU A 214 -11.41 3.20 4.97
N LEU A 215 -10.58 3.65 4.01
CA LEU A 215 -9.29 3.04 3.73
C LEU A 215 -8.32 3.19 4.92
N THR A 216 -8.26 4.37 5.55
CA THR A 216 -7.42 4.57 6.74
C THR A 216 -7.93 3.79 7.94
N PHE A 217 -9.26 3.70 8.14
CA PHE A 217 -9.85 2.86 9.18
C PHE A 217 -9.40 1.41 9.04
N VAL A 218 -9.56 0.82 7.84
CA VAL A 218 -9.11 -0.57 7.59
C VAL A 218 -7.63 -0.73 7.85
N ARG A 219 -6.78 0.20 7.37
CA ARG A 219 -5.34 0.15 7.62
C ARG A 219 -4.97 0.22 9.10
N SER A 220 -5.64 1.08 9.86
CA SER A 220 -5.39 1.27 11.28
C SER A 220 -5.79 0.06 12.12
N VAL A 221 -6.98 -0.51 11.89
CA VAL A 221 -7.42 -1.74 12.57
C VAL A 221 -6.52 -2.94 12.21
N SER A 222 -5.97 -2.92 10.98
CA SER A 222 -5.04 -3.94 10.46
C SER A 222 -3.60 -3.78 10.90
N ASP A 223 -3.25 -2.65 11.51
CA ASP A 223 -1.86 -2.31 11.78
C ASP A 223 -1.38 -2.97 13.07
N TYR A 224 -0.40 -3.84 12.91
CA TYR A 224 0.30 -4.50 13.99
C TYR A 224 1.52 -3.70 14.47
N ALA A 225 2.19 -3.01 13.54
CA ALA A 225 3.54 -2.48 13.73
C ALA A 225 3.56 -1.31 14.72
N THR A 226 2.62 -0.38 14.59
CA THR A 226 2.56 0.78 15.48
C THR A 226 2.15 0.37 16.91
N PRO A 227 1.06 -0.38 17.12
CA PRO A 227 0.64 -0.73 18.49
C PRO A 227 1.63 -1.64 19.22
N VAL A 228 2.35 -2.55 18.54
CA VAL A 228 3.33 -3.40 19.23
C VAL A 228 4.53 -2.59 19.78
N VAL A 229 4.94 -1.54 19.07
CA VAL A 229 6.10 -0.72 19.49
C VAL A 229 5.69 0.32 20.52
N ILE A 230 4.61 1.07 20.27
CA ILE A 230 4.25 2.22 21.12
C ILE A 230 2.91 2.08 21.85
N GLY A 231 2.21 0.95 21.73
CA GLY A 231 0.96 0.71 22.47
C GLY A 231 1.18 0.53 23.97
N GLY A 232 2.33 0.04 24.40
CA GLY A 232 2.60 -0.24 25.81
C GLY A 232 1.65 -1.30 26.36
N LYS A 233 0.73 -0.94 27.26
CA LYS A 233 -0.33 -1.84 27.77
C LYS A 233 -1.58 -1.88 26.88
N PHE A 234 -1.59 -1.10 25.80
CA PHE A 234 -2.72 -1.01 24.89
C PHE A 234 -2.60 -2.04 23.78
N ASP A 235 -3.47 -3.04 23.82
CA ASP A 235 -3.53 -4.10 22.82
C ASP A 235 -4.66 -3.90 21.82
N THR A 236 -4.38 -4.31 20.58
CA THR A 236 -5.33 -4.34 19.46
C THR A 236 -5.55 -5.79 19.02
N VAL A 237 -6.55 -6.02 18.18
CA VAL A 237 -6.79 -7.34 17.60
C VAL A 237 -5.56 -7.83 16.83
N ALA A 238 -4.89 -6.93 16.10
CA ALA A 238 -3.68 -7.27 15.35
C ALA A 238 -2.52 -7.70 16.26
N THR A 239 -2.25 -7.00 17.37
CA THR A 239 -1.19 -7.40 18.31
C THR A 239 -1.51 -8.73 19.00
N GLN A 240 -2.77 -8.97 19.31
CA GLN A 240 -3.20 -10.19 19.99
C GLN A 240 -3.22 -11.43 19.08
N ILE A 241 -3.47 -11.27 17.77
CA ILE A 241 -3.25 -12.36 16.80
C ILE A 241 -1.81 -12.84 16.86
N TYR A 242 -0.84 -11.92 16.88
CA TYR A 242 0.59 -12.27 16.98
C TYR A 242 0.92 -12.99 18.27
N VAL A 243 0.51 -12.45 19.42
CA VAL A 243 0.81 -13.04 20.74
C VAL A 243 0.21 -14.44 20.86
N ARG A 244 -0.98 -14.69 20.29
CA ARG A 244 -1.56 -16.04 20.25
C ARG A 244 -0.75 -17.00 19.40
N VAL A 245 -0.32 -16.60 18.20
CA VAL A 245 0.49 -17.46 17.32
C VAL A 245 1.87 -17.74 17.93
N VAL A 246 2.60 -16.70 18.35
CA VAL A 246 4.01 -16.82 18.74
C VAL A 246 4.18 -17.10 20.23
N GLY A 247 3.39 -16.45 21.08
CA GLY A 247 3.49 -16.59 22.54
C GLY A 247 2.77 -17.83 23.07
N TYR A 248 1.55 -18.09 22.61
CA TYR A 248 0.72 -19.19 23.12
C TYR A 248 0.65 -20.41 22.21
N SER A 249 1.22 -20.35 21.00
CA SER A 249 1.03 -21.38 19.96
C SER A 249 -0.45 -21.71 19.68
N ASP A 250 -1.35 -20.77 19.97
CA ASP A 250 -2.79 -20.87 19.78
C ASP A 250 -3.16 -20.40 18.37
N LEU A 251 -2.86 -21.25 17.38
CA LEU A 251 -3.21 -20.99 15.98
C LEU A 251 -4.72 -20.85 15.77
N ARG A 252 -5.52 -21.51 16.61
CA ARG A 252 -6.97 -21.51 16.49
C ARG A 252 -7.57 -20.20 16.97
N GLY A 253 -7.27 -19.77 18.19
CA GLY A 253 -7.74 -18.49 18.70
C GLY A 253 -7.21 -17.32 17.87
N ALA A 254 -5.98 -17.43 17.35
CA ALA A 254 -5.48 -16.50 16.34
C ALA A 254 -6.36 -16.49 15.08
N ALA A 255 -6.70 -17.65 14.52
CA ALA A 255 -7.59 -17.76 13.36
C ALA A 255 -9.00 -17.19 13.62
N MET A 256 -9.55 -17.36 14.83
CA MET A 256 -10.84 -16.78 15.22
C MET A 256 -10.82 -15.25 15.22
N LEU A 257 -9.79 -14.64 15.82
CA LEU A 257 -9.56 -13.19 15.74
C LEU A 257 -9.32 -12.72 14.30
N ASN A 258 -8.64 -13.56 13.50
CA ASN A 258 -8.38 -13.31 12.09
C ASN A 258 -9.66 -13.24 11.25
N VAL A 259 -10.62 -14.15 11.50
CA VAL A 259 -11.94 -14.16 10.84
C VAL A 259 -12.70 -12.87 11.13
N LEU A 260 -12.63 -12.39 12.38
CA LEU A 260 -13.30 -11.16 12.77
C LEU A 260 -12.69 -9.94 12.07
N LEU A 261 -11.36 -9.85 12.05
CA LEU A 261 -10.66 -8.78 11.35
C LEU A 261 -10.92 -8.84 9.83
N PHE A 262 -10.97 -10.04 9.25
CA PHE A 262 -11.37 -10.26 7.86
C PHE A 262 -12.80 -9.77 7.60
N ALA A 263 -13.76 -10.07 8.48
CA ALA A 263 -15.14 -9.62 8.34
C ALA A 263 -15.24 -8.08 8.34
N VAL A 264 -14.50 -7.41 9.22
CA VAL A 264 -14.42 -5.93 9.25
C VAL A 264 -13.83 -5.39 7.95
N SER A 265 -12.74 -5.97 7.46
CA SER A 265 -12.13 -5.61 6.18
C SER A 265 -13.09 -5.79 5.00
N VAL A 266 -13.79 -6.92 4.92
CA VAL A 266 -14.77 -7.20 3.85
C VAL A 266 -15.95 -6.23 3.92
N ALA A 267 -16.49 -5.97 5.12
CA ALA A 267 -17.59 -5.03 5.31
C ALA A 267 -17.19 -3.61 4.88
N ALA A 268 -15.99 -3.17 5.27
CA ALA A 268 -15.44 -1.90 4.84
C ALA A 268 -15.22 -1.87 3.32
N PHE A 269 -14.72 -2.94 2.71
CA PHE A 269 -14.58 -3.02 1.26
C PHE A 269 -15.92 -2.94 0.51
N LEU A 270 -16.96 -3.63 0.99
CA LEU A 270 -18.29 -3.56 0.39
C LEU A 270 -18.89 -2.16 0.52
N ALA A 271 -18.69 -1.49 1.65
CA ALA A 271 -19.06 -0.09 1.82
C ALA A 271 -18.30 0.83 0.85
N TYR A 272 -16.98 0.62 0.71
CA TYR A 272 -16.14 1.33 -0.25
C TYR A 272 -16.67 1.18 -1.68
N ARG A 273 -16.95 -0.06 -2.11
CA ARG A 273 -17.42 -0.34 -3.48
C ARG A 273 -18.76 0.34 -3.80
N ARG A 274 -19.65 0.48 -2.82
CA ARG A 274 -20.93 1.21 -2.99
C ARG A 274 -20.72 2.72 -3.12
N LEU A 275 -19.75 3.27 -2.38
CA LEU A 275 -19.41 4.69 -2.40
C LEU A 275 -18.59 5.07 -3.66
N ASP A 276 -17.71 4.17 -4.10
CA ASP A 276 -16.80 4.36 -5.23
C ASP A 276 -17.52 4.34 -6.59
N ALA A 277 -18.71 3.76 -6.70
CA ALA A 277 -19.52 3.81 -7.92
C ALA A 277 -19.77 5.25 -8.44
N GLY A 278 -19.71 6.27 -7.56
CA GLY A 278 -19.73 7.69 -7.93
C GLY A 278 -18.35 8.36 -8.03
N VAL A 279 -17.30 7.75 -7.46
CA VAL A 279 -15.92 8.29 -7.41
C VAL A 279 -15.06 7.76 -8.56
N SER A 280 -15.30 6.54 -9.05
CA SER A 280 -14.55 5.92 -10.15
C SER A 280 -14.67 6.65 -11.49
N ALA A 281 -15.74 7.42 -11.72
CA ALA A 281 -15.83 8.38 -12.84
C ALA A 281 -14.91 9.61 -12.64
N ALA A 282 -14.59 9.94 -11.38
CA ALA A 282 -13.79 11.08 -10.95
C ALA A 282 -12.36 10.72 -10.46
N SER A 283 -12.02 9.44 -10.32
CA SER A 283 -10.74 8.96 -9.76
C SER A 283 -10.12 7.90 -10.67
N GLY A 284 -9.84 8.32 -11.89
CA GLY A 284 -8.92 7.62 -12.77
C GLY A 284 -7.51 7.67 -12.18
N SER A 285 -7.04 6.51 -11.75
CA SER A 285 -5.66 6.20 -11.33
C SER A 285 -5.18 6.77 -9.99
N LEU A 286 -4.57 5.89 -9.19
CA LEU A 286 -3.45 6.21 -8.29
C LEU A 286 -2.17 6.58 -9.08
N GLY A 287 -2.31 6.83 -10.39
CA GLY A 287 -1.29 7.41 -11.22
C GLY A 287 -1.26 8.91 -10.94
N VAL A 288 -0.05 9.44 -10.99
CA VAL A 288 0.23 10.87 -10.95
C VAL A 288 -0.42 11.50 -12.20
N SER A 289 -1.74 11.69 -12.18
CA SER A 289 -2.47 12.29 -13.28
C SER A 289 -2.09 13.77 -13.35
N ALA A 290 -1.94 14.22 -14.59
CA ALA A 290 -1.35 15.48 -15.04
C ALA A 290 -1.47 16.64 -14.05
N ARG A 291 -0.30 17.09 -13.60
CA ARG A 291 -0.08 18.36 -12.90
C ARG A 291 -0.87 19.48 -13.61
N PRO A 292 -1.76 20.21 -12.94
CA PRO A 292 -2.29 21.45 -13.49
C PRO A 292 -1.11 22.35 -13.85
N ALA A 293 -1.13 22.93 -15.05
CA ALA A 293 -0.15 23.93 -15.45
C ALA A 293 -0.04 25.00 -14.35
N PRO A 294 1.17 25.34 -13.88
CA PRO A 294 1.30 26.31 -12.81
C PRO A 294 1.25 27.74 -13.39
N ASP A 295 0.58 28.64 -12.64
CA ASP A 295 0.41 30.10 -12.79
C ASP A 295 -0.60 30.74 -13.76
N GLU A 296 -1.37 30.04 -14.59
CA GLU A 296 -2.27 30.80 -15.48
C GLU A 296 -3.56 31.35 -14.83
N ALA A 297 -3.80 31.09 -13.54
CA ALA A 297 -4.97 31.64 -12.83
C ALA A 297 -4.69 31.85 -11.33
N GLY A 298 -4.65 33.11 -10.90
CA GLY A 298 -4.20 33.62 -9.60
C GLY A 298 -5.03 33.24 -8.35
N PHE A 299 -5.57 32.04 -8.27
CA PHE A 299 -6.25 31.58 -7.05
C PHE A 299 -5.24 31.20 -5.95
N ARG A 300 -5.32 31.88 -4.80
CA ARG A 300 -4.58 31.55 -3.58
C ARG A 300 -5.56 31.24 -2.45
N LEU A 301 -5.27 30.20 -1.67
CA LEU A 301 -5.97 29.91 -0.42
C LEU A 301 -5.75 31.04 0.58
N THR A 302 -6.76 31.88 0.80
CA THR A 302 -6.73 33.02 1.73
C THR A 302 -7.76 32.86 2.85
N GLY A 303 -7.76 33.79 3.82
CA GLY A 303 -8.69 33.76 4.95
C GLY A 303 -8.41 32.63 5.96
N PRO A 304 -9.35 32.39 6.90
CA PRO A 304 -9.11 31.47 8.03
C PRO A 304 -8.89 30.02 7.58
N VAL A 305 -9.57 29.59 6.51
CA VAL A 305 -9.38 28.23 5.93
C VAL A 305 -7.98 28.09 5.33
N GLY A 306 -7.51 29.11 4.61
CA GLY A 306 -6.16 29.12 4.06
C GLY A 306 -5.09 29.09 5.15
N VAL A 307 -5.25 29.89 6.21
CA VAL A 307 -4.32 29.92 7.35
C VAL A 307 -4.30 28.56 8.07
N ALA A 308 -5.45 27.96 8.35
CA ALA A 308 -5.53 26.64 8.97
C ALA A 308 -4.87 25.55 8.11
N ALA A 309 -5.12 25.54 6.80
CA ALA A 309 -4.53 24.57 5.89
C ALA A 309 -2.99 24.69 5.84
N HIS A 310 -2.46 25.91 5.76
CA HIS A 310 -1.01 26.15 5.79
C HIS A 310 -0.39 25.80 7.14
N ALA A 311 -1.05 26.11 8.26
CA ALA A 311 -0.57 25.78 9.60
C ALA A 311 -0.50 24.26 9.82
N ILE A 312 -1.55 23.53 9.46
CA ILE A 312 -1.58 22.06 9.56
C ILE A 312 -0.52 21.46 8.62
N CYS A 313 -0.41 21.95 7.39
CA CYS A 313 0.60 21.48 6.44
C CYS A 313 2.03 21.74 6.93
N ALA A 314 2.29 22.90 7.51
CA ALA A 314 3.59 23.26 8.07
C ALA A 314 3.92 22.37 9.27
N LEU A 315 2.97 22.16 10.20
CA LEU A 315 3.15 21.28 11.35
C LEU A 315 3.42 19.84 10.92
N PHE A 316 2.64 19.32 9.97
CA PHE A 316 2.83 17.99 9.41
C PHE A 316 4.21 17.83 8.75
N SER A 317 4.61 18.81 7.93
CA SER A 317 5.90 18.79 7.24
C SER A 317 7.07 18.90 8.21
N ALA A 318 6.95 19.76 9.23
CA ALA A 318 7.95 19.89 10.29
C ALA A 318 8.07 18.59 11.10
N PHE A 319 6.94 17.96 11.45
CA PHE A 319 6.93 16.67 12.14
C PHE A 319 7.63 15.59 11.32
N LEU A 320 7.29 15.43 10.04
CA LEU A 320 7.97 14.47 9.16
C LEU A 320 9.46 14.77 9.03
N ALA A 321 9.84 16.03 8.85
CA ALA A 321 11.25 16.41 8.75
C ALA A 321 12.02 16.06 10.02
N VAL A 322 11.50 16.41 11.20
CA VAL A 322 12.09 16.08 12.50
C VAL A 322 12.17 14.56 12.69
N LEU A 323 11.13 13.83 12.31
CA LEU A 323 11.10 12.38 12.38
C LEU A 323 12.23 11.75 11.53
N TYR A 324 12.39 12.16 10.28
CA TYR A 324 13.46 11.64 9.41
C TYR A 324 14.87 12.09 9.82
N LEU A 325 15.01 13.31 10.35
CA LEU A 325 16.27 13.77 10.93
C LEU A 325 16.64 12.97 12.17
N THR A 326 15.66 12.58 12.99
CA THR A 326 15.88 11.74 14.18
C THR A 326 16.37 10.35 13.78
N ILE A 327 15.77 9.76 12.75
CA ILE A 327 16.21 8.45 12.22
C ILE A 327 17.65 8.53 11.74
N ALA A 328 17.99 9.58 10.99
CA ALA A 328 19.36 9.80 10.55
C ALA A 328 20.32 10.02 11.73
N HIS A 329 19.89 10.76 12.76
CA HIS A 329 20.66 10.98 13.98
C HIS A 329 20.93 9.66 14.74
N ALA A 330 19.89 8.87 15.02
CA ALA A 330 20.01 7.58 15.70
C ALA A 330 20.88 6.57 14.96
N ALA A 331 20.83 6.59 13.63
CA ALA A 331 21.66 5.72 12.80
C ALA A 331 23.16 5.94 13.07
N PHE A 332 23.58 7.16 13.43
CA PHE A 332 24.98 7.53 13.63
C PHE A 332 25.35 7.89 15.08
N THR A 333 24.56 7.46 16.07
CA THR A 333 24.83 7.78 17.48
C THR A 333 24.77 6.54 18.37
N ARG A 334 25.54 6.55 19.48
CA ARG A 334 25.45 5.52 20.53
C ARG A 334 24.43 5.94 21.59
N GLY A 335 23.27 5.27 21.60
CA GLY A 335 22.22 5.50 22.59
C GLY A 335 21.24 6.59 22.19
N MET A 336 20.49 7.10 23.18
CA MET A 336 19.39 8.04 22.98
C MET A 336 19.70 9.40 23.61
N GLY A 337 19.28 10.48 22.95
CA GLY A 337 19.35 11.84 23.50
C GLY A 337 20.40 12.73 22.82
N TRP A 338 20.37 14.03 23.14
CA TRP A 338 21.19 15.06 22.50
C TRP A 338 22.69 14.91 22.73
N SER A 339 23.09 14.26 23.83
CA SER A 339 24.49 14.04 24.20
C SER A 339 25.05 12.71 23.69
N ALA A 340 24.30 11.99 22.84
CA ALA A 340 24.75 10.72 22.30
C ALA A 340 25.97 10.93 21.38
N PRO A 341 27.12 10.27 21.63
CA PRO A 341 28.31 10.47 20.83
C PRO A 341 28.12 9.88 19.43
N PHE A 342 28.71 10.54 18.43
CA PHE A 342 28.75 10.05 17.06
C PHE A 342 29.48 8.70 16.97
N THR A 343 28.95 7.78 16.17
CA THR A 343 29.53 6.44 15.95
C THR A 343 29.25 5.93 14.54
N LEU A 344 30.13 5.06 14.06
CA LEU A 344 29.96 4.28 12.84
C LEU A 344 29.67 2.80 13.12
N GLU A 345 29.60 2.40 14.38
CA GLU A 345 29.37 0.99 14.76
C GLU A 345 28.07 0.42 14.20
N ASN A 346 26.98 1.20 14.20
CA ASN A 346 25.71 0.73 13.63
C ASN A 346 25.84 0.46 12.12
N LEU A 347 26.65 1.27 11.41
CA LEU A 347 26.96 1.07 9.99
C LEU A 347 27.84 -0.15 9.78
N GLU A 348 28.85 -0.33 10.63
CA GLU A 348 29.71 -1.52 10.61
C GLU A 348 28.88 -2.79 10.88
N HIS A 349 27.96 -2.77 11.85
CA HIS A 349 27.04 -3.86 12.15
C HIS A 349 26.16 -4.19 10.94
N LEU A 350 25.55 -3.17 10.31
CA LEU A 350 24.78 -3.35 9.08
C LEU A 350 25.62 -4.02 7.98
N MET A 351 26.84 -3.55 7.75
CA MET A 351 27.70 -4.05 6.68
C MET A 351 28.22 -5.47 6.94
N THR A 352 28.40 -5.85 8.20
CA THR A 352 28.96 -7.15 8.61
C THR A 352 27.89 -8.22 8.80
N PHE A 353 26.76 -7.89 9.43
CA PHE A 353 25.75 -8.86 9.84
C PHE A 353 24.44 -8.76 9.03
N ASP A 354 23.99 -7.54 8.72
CA ASP A 354 22.64 -7.33 8.19
C ASP A 354 22.59 -7.11 6.66
N LEU A 355 23.74 -6.97 6.00
CA LEU A 355 23.82 -6.74 4.55
C LEU A 355 23.15 -7.88 3.75
N GLY A 356 23.23 -9.11 4.26
CA GLY A 356 22.54 -10.26 3.71
C GLY A 356 21.01 -10.12 3.74
N SER A 357 20.45 -9.57 4.83
CA SER A 357 19.00 -9.37 4.97
C SER A 357 18.51 -8.24 4.08
N LEU A 358 19.30 -7.17 3.92
CA LEU A 358 19.05 -6.08 2.99
C LEU A 358 19.05 -6.57 1.53
N ARG A 359 20.04 -7.37 1.13
CA ARG A 359 20.09 -7.97 -0.22
C ARG A 359 18.86 -8.86 -0.47
N ARG A 360 18.48 -9.71 0.49
CA ARG A 360 17.28 -10.56 0.38
C ARG A 360 16.02 -9.73 0.22
N SER A 361 15.85 -8.67 1.02
CA SER A 361 14.72 -7.74 0.86
C SER A 361 14.64 -7.14 -0.53
N ILE A 362 15.77 -6.68 -1.10
CA ILE A 362 15.81 -6.12 -2.46
C ILE A 362 15.37 -7.17 -3.48
N VAL A 363 15.92 -8.39 -3.41
CA VAL A 363 15.61 -9.48 -4.33
C VAL A 363 14.14 -9.89 -4.24
N PHE A 364 13.62 -10.09 -3.02
CA PHE A 364 12.23 -10.48 -2.81
C PHE A 364 11.26 -9.38 -3.24
N SER A 365 11.59 -8.12 -2.99
CA SER A 365 10.74 -6.99 -3.39
C SER A 365 10.74 -6.77 -4.90
N LEU A 366 11.88 -6.96 -5.56
CA LEU A 366 11.97 -6.91 -7.02
C LEU A 366 11.20 -8.06 -7.68
N ALA A 367 11.37 -9.28 -7.17
CA ALA A 367 10.62 -10.44 -7.64
C ALA A 367 9.11 -10.25 -7.44
N THR A 368 8.70 -9.76 -6.27
CA THR A 368 7.31 -9.43 -5.94
C THR A 368 6.76 -8.41 -6.94
N ALA A 369 7.47 -7.30 -7.17
CA ALA A 369 7.04 -6.24 -8.05
C ALA A 369 6.84 -6.73 -9.49
N LEU A 370 7.76 -7.57 -9.99
CA LEU A 370 7.68 -8.16 -11.32
C LEU A 370 6.49 -9.12 -11.44
N VAL A 371 6.32 -10.02 -10.47
CA VAL A 371 5.22 -11.01 -10.45
C VAL A 371 3.86 -10.31 -10.31
N SER A 372 3.71 -9.39 -9.36
CA SER A 372 2.45 -8.66 -9.17
C SER A 372 2.10 -7.78 -10.37
N THR A 373 3.10 -7.16 -11.02
CA THR A 373 2.90 -6.37 -12.25
C THR A 373 2.44 -7.24 -13.42
N ALA A 374 3.07 -8.40 -13.62
CA ALA A 374 2.66 -9.33 -14.67
C ALA A 374 1.24 -9.87 -14.43
N LEU A 375 0.94 -10.30 -13.20
CA LEU A 375 -0.37 -10.82 -12.84
C LEU A 375 -1.46 -9.73 -12.86
N GLY A 376 -1.14 -8.50 -12.45
CA GLY A 376 -2.05 -7.36 -12.49
C GLY A 376 -2.40 -6.92 -13.91
N LEU A 377 -1.44 -6.98 -14.84
CA LEU A 377 -1.70 -6.76 -16.26
C LEU A 377 -2.67 -7.82 -16.82
N LEU A 378 -2.43 -9.10 -16.50
CA LEU A 378 -3.31 -10.20 -16.91
C LEU A 378 -4.71 -10.03 -16.30
N ALA A 379 -4.80 -9.71 -15.01
CA ALA A 379 -6.07 -9.48 -14.33
C ALA A 379 -6.86 -8.34 -14.98
N ALA A 380 -6.21 -7.19 -15.23
CA ALA A 380 -6.84 -6.06 -15.91
C ALA A 380 -7.29 -6.43 -17.33
N TYR A 381 -6.45 -7.13 -18.10
CA TYR A 381 -6.76 -7.59 -19.45
C TYR A 381 -7.98 -8.53 -19.47
N TYR A 382 -8.02 -9.55 -18.62
CA TYR A 382 -9.12 -10.51 -18.59
C TYR A 382 -10.42 -9.91 -18.04
N ALA A 383 -10.32 -9.03 -17.04
CA ALA A 383 -11.48 -8.35 -16.46
C ALA A 383 -12.11 -7.34 -17.44
N HIS A 384 -11.31 -6.49 -18.09
CA HIS A 384 -11.81 -5.33 -18.85
C HIS A 384 -11.87 -5.53 -20.36
N ARG A 385 -10.86 -6.19 -20.96
CA ARG A 385 -10.81 -6.38 -22.43
C ARG A 385 -11.52 -7.64 -22.86
N ARG A 386 -11.17 -8.79 -22.27
CA ARG A 386 -11.79 -10.08 -22.62
C ARG A 386 -13.18 -10.29 -22.03
N ARG A 387 -13.52 -9.54 -20.96
CA ARG A 387 -14.81 -9.63 -20.25
C ARG A 387 -15.24 -11.08 -20.00
N VAL A 388 -14.31 -11.89 -19.48
CA VAL A 388 -14.60 -13.29 -19.18
C VAL A 388 -15.79 -13.39 -18.22
N ARG A 389 -16.59 -14.47 -18.31
CA ARG A 389 -17.82 -14.63 -17.50
C ARG A 389 -17.59 -14.47 -15.99
N ALA A 390 -16.38 -14.77 -15.52
CA ALA A 390 -15.97 -14.65 -14.11
C ALA A 390 -15.22 -13.33 -13.79
N SER A 391 -15.30 -12.29 -14.63
CA SER A 391 -14.59 -11.02 -14.43
C SER A 391 -14.92 -10.36 -13.09
N VAL A 392 -16.18 -10.43 -12.66
CA VAL A 392 -16.64 -9.92 -11.35
C VAL A 392 -16.01 -10.69 -10.19
N ALA A 393 -15.91 -12.01 -10.32
CA ALA A 393 -15.29 -12.85 -9.29
C ALA A 393 -13.77 -12.61 -9.24
N LEU A 394 -13.11 -12.48 -10.40
CA LEU A 394 -11.70 -12.15 -10.48
C LEU A 394 -11.40 -10.80 -9.82
N ASP A 395 -12.16 -9.75 -10.15
CA ASP A 395 -12.03 -8.42 -9.56
C ASP A 395 -12.25 -8.43 -8.03
N PHE A 396 -13.24 -9.20 -7.57
CA PHE A 396 -13.48 -9.41 -6.14
C PHE A 396 -12.29 -10.10 -5.45
N VAL A 397 -11.80 -11.22 -5.99
CA VAL A 397 -10.69 -11.98 -5.41
C VAL A 397 -9.42 -11.14 -5.36
N THR A 398 -9.07 -10.43 -6.44
CA THR A 398 -7.90 -9.55 -6.45
C THR A 398 -8.02 -8.45 -5.42
N THR A 399 -9.22 -7.88 -5.25
CA THR A 399 -9.41 -6.74 -4.34
C THR A 399 -9.49 -7.16 -2.87
N VAL A 400 -10.08 -8.32 -2.57
CA VAL A 400 -10.11 -8.88 -1.22
C VAL A 400 -8.70 -9.14 -0.71
N ALA A 401 -7.79 -9.64 -1.55
CA ALA A 401 -6.39 -9.87 -1.19
C ALA A 401 -5.69 -8.63 -0.66
N TYR A 402 -5.97 -7.46 -1.24
CA TYR A 402 -5.38 -6.19 -0.80
C TYR A 402 -6.03 -5.62 0.46
N THR A 403 -7.32 -5.86 0.64
CA THR A 403 -8.07 -5.36 1.81
C THR A 403 -7.73 -6.18 3.06
N LEU A 404 -7.20 -7.39 2.86
CA LEU A 404 -6.77 -8.24 3.96
C LEU A 404 -5.58 -7.62 4.69
N PRO A 405 -5.64 -7.53 6.03
CA PRO A 405 -4.50 -7.24 6.86
C PRO A 405 -3.36 -8.20 6.53
N GLY A 406 -2.12 -7.69 6.50
CA GLY A 406 -0.96 -8.53 6.24
C GLY A 406 -0.87 -9.69 7.24
N ILE A 407 -1.18 -9.43 8.52
CA ILE A 407 -1.17 -10.48 9.56
C ILE A 407 -2.16 -11.61 9.25
N CYS A 408 -3.29 -11.29 8.62
CA CYS A 408 -4.26 -12.30 8.20
C CYS A 408 -3.74 -13.18 7.08
N LEU A 409 -3.11 -12.57 6.09
CA LEU A 409 -2.49 -13.29 4.99
C LEU A 409 -1.34 -14.16 5.49
N GLY A 410 -0.47 -13.63 6.35
CA GLY A 410 0.65 -14.39 6.93
C GLY A 410 0.18 -15.64 7.67
N LEU A 411 -0.85 -15.51 8.54
CA LEU A 411 -1.43 -16.65 9.25
C LEU A 411 -2.06 -17.65 8.27
N GLY A 412 -2.87 -17.16 7.32
CA GLY A 412 -3.48 -18.02 6.30
C GLY A 412 -2.45 -18.81 5.50
N TYR A 413 -1.29 -18.21 5.20
CA TYR A 413 -0.21 -18.86 4.46
C TYR A 413 0.50 -19.94 5.28
N ILE A 414 0.75 -19.73 6.57
CA ILE A 414 1.23 -20.83 7.44
C ILE A 414 0.21 -21.98 7.38
N LEU A 415 -1.07 -21.69 7.59
CA LEU A 415 -2.08 -22.73 7.67
C LEU A 415 -2.26 -23.49 6.35
N ALA A 416 -2.11 -22.79 5.22
CA ALA A 416 -2.28 -23.33 3.89
C ALA A 416 -1.10 -24.16 3.37
N PHE A 417 0.14 -23.82 3.75
CA PHE A 417 1.36 -24.33 3.09
C PHE A 417 2.36 -25.00 4.04
N ASN A 418 1.93 -25.34 5.26
CA ASN A 418 2.75 -26.05 6.25
C ASN A 418 2.60 -27.59 6.17
N ARG A 419 1.81 -28.11 5.22
CA ARG A 419 1.51 -29.54 5.07
C ARG A 419 1.41 -29.92 3.59
N PRO A 420 1.61 -31.20 3.22
CA PRO A 420 1.47 -31.63 1.84
C PRO A 420 0.01 -31.42 1.38
N PRO A 421 -0.26 -31.20 0.08
CA PRO A 421 0.60 -31.49 -1.09
C PRO A 421 1.54 -30.36 -1.53
N VAL A 422 1.41 -29.14 -0.99
CA VAL A 422 2.23 -27.98 -1.38
C VAL A 422 2.85 -27.35 -0.14
N GLU A 423 4.09 -27.76 0.15
CA GLU A 423 4.86 -27.24 1.28
C GLU A 423 5.77 -26.10 0.81
N LEU A 424 5.42 -24.87 1.21
CA LEU A 424 6.20 -23.67 0.87
C LEU A 424 6.79 -22.99 2.11
N VAL A 425 6.33 -23.35 3.30
CA VAL A 425 6.87 -22.83 4.56
C VAL A 425 8.37 -23.11 4.63
N GLY A 426 9.14 -22.08 4.99
CA GLY A 426 10.60 -22.15 5.03
C GLY A 426 11.32 -21.81 3.72
N THR A 427 10.60 -21.71 2.59
CA THR A 427 11.17 -21.27 1.31
C THR A 427 11.04 -19.75 1.11
N SER A 428 11.82 -19.16 0.21
CA SER A 428 11.63 -17.75 -0.19
C SER A 428 10.40 -17.54 -1.09
N ALA A 429 9.92 -18.61 -1.74
CA ALA A 429 8.77 -18.56 -2.65
C ALA A 429 7.48 -18.16 -1.92
N ILE A 430 7.30 -18.61 -0.67
CA ILE A 430 6.12 -18.25 0.13
C ILE A 430 6.07 -16.74 0.44
N LEU A 431 7.23 -16.12 0.64
CA LEU A 431 7.36 -14.68 0.90
C LEU A 431 7.03 -13.87 -0.35
N ILE A 432 7.56 -14.26 -1.50
CA ILE A 432 7.27 -13.59 -2.78
C ILE A 432 5.79 -13.77 -3.13
N ALA A 433 5.21 -14.95 -2.91
CA ALA A 433 3.82 -15.24 -3.20
C ALA A 433 2.85 -14.41 -2.33
N VAL A 434 3.07 -14.35 -1.00
CA VAL A 434 2.21 -13.56 -0.11
C VAL A 434 2.26 -12.07 -0.44
N LEU A 435 3.45 -11.56 -0.75
CA LEU A 435 3.63 -10.16 -1.11
C LEU A 435 3.01 -9.87 -2.49
N ALA A 436 3.18 -10.77 -3.46
CA ALA A 436 2.59 -10.59 -4.79
C ALA A 436 1.06 -10.65 -4.75
N ALA A 437 0.49 -11.54 -3.93
CA ALA A 437 -0.95 -11.63 -3.70
C ALA A 437 -1.51 -10.34 -3.09
N LYS A 438 -0.82 -9.77 -2.10
CA LYS A 438 -1.18 -8.49 -1.48
C LYS A 438 -1.13 -7.33 -2.47
N GLU A 439 -0.11 -7.26 -3.34
CA GLU A 439 0.08 -6.17 -4.30
C GLU A 439 -0.74 -6.31 -5.59
N LEU A 440 -1.40 -7.45 -5.80
CA LEU A 440 -2.14 -7.76 -7.02
C LEU A 440 -3.24 -6.74 -7.33
N ALA A 441 -3.99 -6.27 -6.31
CA ALA A 441 -5.07 -5.30 -6.53
C ALA A 441 -4.56 -3.93 -7.00
N ILE A 442 -3.47 -3.44 -6.39
CA ILE A 442 -2.88 -2.15 -6.76
C ILE A 442 -2.42 -2.21 -8.21
N SER A 443 -1.72 -3.28 -8.58
CA SER A 443 -1.28 -3.48 -9.96
C SER A 443 -2.45 -3.56 -10.94
N THR A 444 -3.47 -4.36 -10.61
CA THR A 444 -4.67 -4.51 -11.44
C THR A 444 -5.37 -3.18 -11.67
N ARG A 445 -5.48 -2.32 -10.65
CA ARG A 445 -6.09 -0.98 -10.77
C ARG A 445 -5.25 -0.02 -11.60
N ALA A 446 -3.92 -0.05 -11.44
CA ALA A 446 -3.01 0.76 -12.23
C ALA A 446 -3.17 0.46 -13.73
N PHE A 447 -3.19 -0.83 -14.10
CA PHE A 447 -3.43 -1.23 -15.48
C PHE A 447 -4.85 -0.96 -15.94
N SER A 448 -5.89 -1.27 -15.14
CA SER A 448 -7.28 -1.02 -15.53
C SER A 448 -7.53 0.44 -15.84
N SER A 449 -6.95 1.36 -15.07
CA SER A 449 -7.08 2.80 -15.33
C SER A 449 -6.36 3.23 -16.61
N ALA A 450 -5.21 2.66 -16.93
CA ALA A 450 -4.50 2.96 -18.17
C ALA A 450 -5.21 2.33 -19.39
N LEU A 451 -5.72 1.11 -19.24
CA LEU A 451 -6.54 0.43 -20.25
C LEU A 451 -7.78 1.25 -20.62
N ALA A 452 -8.41 1.93 -19.66
CA ALA A 452 -9.58 2.76 -19.90
C ALA A 452 -9.29 3.97 -20.81
N GLN A 453 -8.03 4.39 -20.91
CA GLN A 453 -7.60 5.49 -21.79
C GLN A 453 -7.22 5.01 -23.20
N VAL A 454 -6.97 3.71 -23.39
CA VAL A 454 -6.63 3.13 -24.69
C VAL A 454 -7.93 2.78 -25.44
N PRO A 455 -8.21 3.35 -26.63
CA PRO A 455 -9.43 3.05 -27.37
C PRO A 455 -9.59 1.55 -27.68
N ALA A 456 -10.82 1.03 -27.69
CA ALA A 456 -11.08 -0.39 -27.99
C ALA A 456 -10.92 -0.70 -29.48
N GLU A 457 -11.03 0.32 -30.32
CA GLU A 457 -10.90 0.28 -31.77
C GLU A 457 -9.51 -0.18 -32.21
N LEU A 458 -8.46 0.10 -31.42
CA LEU A 458 -7.10 -0.37 -31.69
C LEU A 458 -7.00 -1.90 -31.62
N ASP A 459 -7.75 -2.53 -30.71
CA ASP A 459 -7.78 -3.98 -30.59
C ASP A 459 -8.50 -4.60 -31.79
N MET A 460 -9.60 -3.99 -32.24
CA MET A 460 -10.37 -4.44 -33.41
C MET A 460 -9.53 -4.30 -34.69
N ALA A 461 -8.86 -3.17 -34.90
CA ALA A 461 -7.98 -2.97 -36.05
C ALA A 461 -6.83 -3.99 -36.09
N ALA A 462 -6.22 -4.29 -34.93
CA ALA A 462 -5.19 -5.31 -34.85
C ALA A 462 -5.73 -6.72 -35.13
N ALA A 463 -6.94 -7.03 -34.68
CA ALA A 463 -7.62 -8.29 -34.95
C ALA A 463 -7.97 -8.45 -36.43
N ASP A 464 -8.43 -7.39 -37.10
CA ASP A 464 -8.73 -7.38 -38.55
C ASP A 464 -7.47 -7.62 -39.39
N LEU A 465 -6.32 -7.12 -38.94
CA LEU A 465 -4.99 -7.41 -39.52
C LEU A 465 -4.48 -8.83 -39.19
N GLY A 466 -5.29 -9.68 -38.55
CA GLY A 466 -4.97 -11.07 -38.23
C GLY A 466 -4.15 -11.27 -36.96
N THR A 467 -4.02 -10.25 -36.10
CA THR A 467 -3.31 -10.40 -34.82
C THR A 467 -4.19 -11.15 -33.83
N PRO A 468 -3.73 -12.30 -33.28
CA PRO A 468 -4.52 -13.03 -32.30
C PRO A 468 -4.58 -12.27 -30.97
N ALA A 469 -5.56 -12.57 -30.11
CA ALA A 469 -5.82 -11.86 -28.87
C ALA A 469 -4.60 -11.69 -27.93
N VAL A 470 -3.76 -12.72 -27.77
CA VAL A 470 -2.51 -12.63 -26.99
C VAL A 470 -1.46 -11.76 -27.69
N GLY A 471 -1.48 -11.73 -29.03
CA GLY A 471 -0.67 -10.83 -29.83
C GLY A 471 -1.06 -9.36 -29.63
N ILE A 472 -2.36 -9.07 -29.43
CA ILE A 472 -2.87 -7.73 -29.09
C ILE A 472 -2.31 -7.29 -27.73
N LEU A 473 -2.31 -8.18 -26.73
CA LEU A 473 -1.71 -7.89 -25.43
C LEU A 473 -0.24 -7.47 -25.54
N GLY A 474 0.57 -8.20 -26.30
CA GLY A 474 2.00 -7.91 -26.43
C GLY A 474 2.36 -6.77 -27.38
N ARG A 475 1.64 -6.61 -28.51
CA ARG A 475 2.01 -5.67 -29.58
C ARG A 475 1.28 -4.34 -29.50
N VAL A 476 0.06 -4.32 -28.97
CA VAL A 476 -0.79 -3.12 -28.91
C VAL A 476 -0.87 -2.62 -27.48
N LEU A 477 -1.26 -3.48 -26.54
CA LEU A 477 -1.51 -3.04 -25.17
C LEU A 477 -0.19 -2.80 -24.41
N ALA A 478 0.74 -3.75 -24.38
CA ALA A 478 1.96 -3.62 -23.57
C ALA A 478 2.78 -2.33 -23.84
N PRO A 479 3.01 -1.88 -25.10
CA PRO A 479 3.70 -0.62 -25.36
C PRO A 479 2.96 0.63 -24.87
N ASN A 480 1.62 0.59 -24.92
CA ASN A 480 0.75 1.67 -24.45
C ASN A 480 0.55 1.65 -22.93
N LEU A 481 0.86 0.53 -22.27
CA LEU A 481 0.71 0.33 -20.83
C LEU A 481 2.03 0.38 -20.06
N LEU A 482 3.14 0.74 -20.72
CA LEU A 482 4.46 0.77 -20.10
C LEU A 482 4.53 1.74 -18.91
N GLU A 483 3.85 2.89 -18.99
CA GLU A 483 3.78 3.85 -17.88
C GLU A 483 3.06 3.24 -16.66
N ALA A 484 1.94 2.55 -16.90
CA ALA A 484 1.21 1.82 -15.85
C ALA A 484 2.06 0.69 -15.26
N ALA A 485 2.84 -0.02 -16.08
CA ALA A 485 3.78 -1.02 -15.61
C ALA A 485 4.87 -0.40 -14.72
N GLY A 486 5.41 0.76 -15.08
CA GLY A 486 6.39 1.48 -14.26
C GLY A 486 5.83 1.91 -12.90
N VAL A 487 4.60 2.45 -12.89
CA VAL A 487 3.90 2.80 -11.64
C VAL A 487 3.65 1.57 -10.79
N SER A 488 3.19 0.47 -11.39
CA SER A 488 2.96 -0.81 -10.71
C SER A 488 4.26 -1.37 -10.12
N LEU A 489 5.37 -1.34 -10.86
CA LEU A 489 6.67 -1.84 -10.40
C LEU A 489 7.21 -1.03 -9.23
N VAL A 490 7.21 0.30 -9.34
CA VAL A 490 7.70 1.20 -8.28
C VAL A 490 6.89 1.03 -6.99
N ASN A 491 5.56 1.00 -7.11
CA ASN A 491 4.68 0.84 -5.95
C ASN A 491 4.81 -0.56 -5.34
N GLY A 492 4.80 -1.61 -6.17
CA GLY A 492 4.95 -3.00 -5.70
C GLY A 492 6.29 -3.24 -5.02
N PHE A 493 7.38 -2.69 -5.57
CA PHE A 493 8.71 -2.78 -4.97
C PHE A 493 8.76 -2.05 -3.64
N SER A 494 8.28 -0.79 -3.59
CA SER A 494 8.29 0.02 -2.38
C SER A 494 7.46 -0.59 -1.26
N SER A 495 6.27 -1.09 -1.60
CA SER A 495 5.38 -1.76 -0.63
C SER A 495 6.00 -3.05 -0.11
N ALA A 496 6.61 -3.86 -0.99
CA ALA A 496 7.25 -5.11 -0.60
C ALA A 496 8.50 -4.90 0.29
N MET A 497 9.31 -3.88 0.00
CA MET A 497 10.52 -3.53 0.78
C MET A 497 10.20 -3.22 2.25
N VAL A 498 8.99 -2.74 2.49
CA VAL A 498 8.51 -2.24 3.79
C VAL A 498 7.52 -3.22 4.45
N SER A 499 7.08 -4.24 3.72
CA SER A 499 6.01 -5.12 4.20
C SER A 499 6.50 -6.09 5.26
N TYR A 500 6.06 -5.85 6.50
CA TYR A 500 6.36 -6.71 7.63
C TYR A 500 5.23 -7.69 7.97
N SER A 501 3.99 -7.18 8.13
CA SER A 501 2.90 -7.93 8.77
C SER A 501 2.51 -9.22 8.03
N ALA A 502 2.64 -9.26 6.70
CA ALA A 502 2.39 -10.47 5.90
C ALA A 502 3.53 -11.49 5.96
N VAL A 503 4.74 -11.02 6.26
CA VAL A 503 5.97 -11.81 6.21
C VAL A 503 6.34 -12.33 7.60
N LEU A 504 5.92 -11.63 8.66
CA LEU A 504 6.19 -11.91 10.07
C LEU A 504 6.15 -13.39 10.45
N PHE A 505 5.10 -14.08 10.05
CA PHE A 505 4.87 -15.50 10.38
C PHE A 505 5.65 -16.47 9.48
N LEU A 506 6.14 -16.00 8.34
CA LEU A 506 6.71 -16.84 7.28
C LEU A 506 8.24 -16.76 7.22
N VAL A 507 8.84 -15.80 7.94
CA VAL A 507 10.29 -15.65 8.01
C VAL A 507 10.92 -16.83 8.74
N THR A 508 12.01 -17.33 8.17
CA THR A 508 12.93 -18.25 8.81
C THR A 508 14.32 -17.62 8.90
N PRO A 509 15.25 -18.14 9.74
CA PRO A 509 16.61 -17.60 9.83
C PRO A 509 17.33 -17.49 8.47
N ALA A 510 17.07 -18.41 7.54
CA ALA A 510 17.65 -18.39 6.19
C ALA A 510 17.10 -17.25 5.30
N ASN A 511 15.83 -16.88 5.48
CA ASN A 511 15.12 -15.90 4.66
C ASN A 511 14.81 -14.59 5.40
N LYS A 512 15.57 -14.28 6.46
CA LYS A 512 15.40 -13.07 7.27
C LYS A 512 15.54 -11.80 6.41
N THR A 513 14.51 -10.97 6.40
CA THR A 513 14.42 -9.70 5.64
C THR A 513 14.88 -8.53 6.50
N ALA A 514 15.30 -7.43 5.86
CA ALA A 514 15.77 -6.23 6.57
C ALA A 514 14.73 -5.63 7.52
N VAL A 515 13.44 -5.65 7.17
CA VAL A 515 12.38 -5.15 8.07
C VAL A 515 12.22 -6.03 9.31
N PHE A 516 12.50 -7.33 9.19
CA PHE A 516 12.51 -8.24 10.33
C PHE A 516 13.74 -8.01 11.20
N GLU A 517 14.92 -7.79 10.61
CA GLU A 517 16.14 -7.42 11.35
C GLU A 517 15.95 -6.12 12.14
N LEU A 518 15.34 -5.12 11.51
CA LEU A 518 14.94 -3.87 12.14
C LEU A 518 14.06 -4.12 13.37
N PHE A 519 13.05 -4.99 13.24
CA PHE A 519 12.17 -5.34 14.34
C PHE A 519 12.88 -6.10 15.48
N ASP A 520 13.76 -7.03 15.14
CA ASP A 520 14.56 -7.78 16.12
C ASP A 520 15.51 -6.83 16.89
N ALA A 521 16.20 -5.95 16.18
CA ALA A 521 17.05 -4.92 16.78
C ALA A 521 16.24 -4.00 17.71
N LEU A 522 15.06 -3.58 17.27
CA LEU A 522 14.15 -2.76 18.06
C LEU A 522 13.68 -3.47 19.33
N SER A 523 13.27 -4.74 19.21
CA SER A 523 12.82 -5.58 20.33
C SER A 523 13.95 -5.89 21.30
N GLY A 524 15.19 -5.99 20.81
CA GLY A 524 16.41 -6.12 21.60
C GLY A 524 16.91 -4.80 22.23
N GLY A 525 16.23 -3.68 22.03
CA GLY A 525 16.63 -2.36 22.55
C GLY A 525 17.84 -1.74 21.83
N LYS A 526 18.25 -2.31 20.68
CA LYS A 526 19.33 -1.81 19.83
C LYS A 526 18.80 -0.77 18.85
N TYR A 527 18.41 0.39 19.39
CA TYR A 527 17.76 1.45 18.63
C TYR A 527 18.64 2.02 17.50
N GLY A 528 19.97 2.11 17.70
CA GLY A 528 20.91 2.58 16.68
C GLY A 528 20.98 1.64 15.46
N ASP A 529 21.07 0.33 15.70
CA ASP A 529 21.04 -0.69 14.64
C ASP A 529 19.72 -0.65 13.86
N ALA A 530 18.59 -0.58 14.58
CA ALA A 530 17.27 -0.46 13.96
C ALA A 530 17.16 0.81 13.10
N ALA A 531 17.65 1.95 13.58
CA ALA A 531 17.67 3.21 12.84
C ALA A 531 18.57 3.14 11.59
N MET A 532 19.72 2.47 11.67
CA MET A 532 20.61 2.28 10.53
C MET A 532 19.99 1.39 9.44
N VAL A 533 19.40 0.25 9.83
CA VAL A 533 18.68 -0.62 8.88
C VAL A 533 17.51 0.14 8.24
N SER A 534 16.80 0.94 9.02
CA SER A 534 15.70 1.81 8.54
C SER A 534 16.18 2.82 7.49
N LEU A 535 17.27 3.53 7.80
CA LEU A 535 17.88 4.51 6.90
C LEU A 535 18.31 3.83 5.60
N ALA A 536 18.91 2.64 5.68
CA ALA A 536 19.31 1.86 4.51
C ALA A 536 18.10 1.47 3.64
N ILE A 537 16.98 1.03 4.23
CA ILE A 537 15.74 0.71 3.49
C ILE A 537 15.23 1.96 2.76
N ILE A 538 15.17 3.13 3.43
CA ILE A 538 14.71 4.39 2.84
C ILE A 538 15.60 4.80 1.67
N VAL A 539 16.93 4.79 1.86
CA VAL A 539 17.91 5.19 0.85
C VAL A 539 17.86 4.26 -0.37
N VAL A 540 17.90 2.95 -0.15
CA VAL A 540 17.86 1.94 -1.22
C VAL A 540 16.56 2.05 -2.01
N THR A 541 15.42 2.15 -1.31
CA THR A 541 14.13 2.19 -1.99
C THR A 541 13.95 3.48 -2.77
N THR A 542 14.39 4.62 -2.22
CA THR A 542 14.41 5.90 -2.94
C THR A 542 15.29 5.82 -4.18
N LEU A 543 16.50 5.27 -4.06
CA LEU A 543 17.44 5.13 -5.18
C LEU A 543 16.85 4.28 -6.31
N VAL A 544 16.31 3.11 -5.97
CA VAL A 544 15.69 2.19 -6.93
C VAL A 544 14.48 2.85 -7.62
N ASN A 545 13.64 3.56 -6.86
CA ASN A 545 12.49 4.28 -7.43
C ASN A 545 12.91 5.41 -8.38
N VAL A 546 13.96 6.17 -8.04
CA VAL A 546 14.51 7.22 -8.90
C VAL A 546 15.11 6.63 -10.18
N ILE A 547 15.80 5.49 -10.07
CA ILE A 547 16.33 4.76 -11.23
C ILE A 547 15.18 4.32 -12.14
N PHE A 548 14.16 3.63 -11.59
CA PHE A 548 12.99 3.22 -12.36
C PHE A 548 12.30 4.40 -13.04
N TYR A 549 12.09 5.50 -12.32
CA TYR A 549 11.48 6.71 -12.88
C TYR A 549 12.29 7.28 -14.05
N LYS A 550 13.62 7.38 -13.91
CA LYS A 550 14.49 7.89 -14.98
C LYS A 550 14.50 6.99 -16.22
N PHE A 551 14.59 5.68 -16.05
CA PHE A 551 14.67 4.73 -17.17
C PHE A 551 13.32 4.53 -17.88
N LEU A 552 12.20 4.46 -17.15
CA LEU A 552 10.89 4.13 -17.73
C LEU A 552 10.12 5.36 -18.23
N LEU A 553 10.24 6.52 -17.57
CA LEU A 553 9.38 7.68 -17.85
C LEU A 553 10.09 8.85 -18.52
N LYS A 554 11.42 9.01 -18.37
CA LYS A 554 12.14 10.15 -18.94
C LYS A 554 12.64 9.91 -20.37
N GLY A 555 12.66 8.66 -20.85
CA GLY A 555 13.11 8.30 -22.20
C GLY A 555 12.13 8.62 -23.34
N ARG A 556 11.00 9.29 -23.08
CA ARG A 556 9.93 9.52 -24.07
C ARG A 556 9.41 10.97 -24.12
N LYS A 557 10.21 11.94 -23.69
CA LYS A 557 9.97 13.35 -24.03
C LYS A 557 10.62 13.72 -25.33
#